data_AF-A0A5A7WAP2-F1
#
_entry.id   AF-A0A5A7WAP2-F1
#
_cell.length_a   1.000
_cell.length_b   1.000
_cell.length_c   1.000
_cell.angle_alpha   90.00
_cell.angle_beta   90.00
_cell.angle_gamma   90.00
#
_symmetry.space_group_name_H-M   'P 1'
#
loop_
_entity.id
_entity.type
_entity.pdbx_description
1 polymer ?
#
loop_
_entity_poly.entity_id
_entity_poly.type
_entity_poly.pdbx_seq_one_letter_code
_entity_poly.pdbx_strand_id
1 'polypeptide(L)'
;MRDVFSEAINSTAGRLAEIVVKKLPKNDSEDELSDGMRGRLDQLVDAPGRPGKLARTFLAAEVSYLFERAPEWVKRKIIPLFDWSSPDSSDAWAARKYSNYIGSPELFGLVKKPFLEIFSRNDIPSEDMRTFADWLCAILIANEHRTENRYPLKASEARAALRRAGSETLSSAGHRLAMEMEGAKSEEKVNCWRTIVGPVLKAIWPLDVELQSHASTFKLVQILKATGDAFPEAADLIIPLIRPDDTRSHTIIYSISEISDALYASAPEKMLDLIAAVVGEASAGSVFALGKALKKIQVAAPHLLSTRKYQKLSVLAAAD
;
A
#
# COMPACT_ATOMS: atom_id res chain seq x y z
N MET A 1 -20.53 13.13 5.55
CA MET A 1 -21.24 12.88 4.28
C MET A 1 -21.27 11.37 4.10
N ARG A 2 -22.44 10.74 3.89
CA ARG A 2 -22.48 9.28 3.64
C ARG A 2 -21.88 9.01 2.27
N ASP A 3 -20.90 8.12 2.22
CA ASP A 3 -20.27 7.69 0.97
C ASP A 3 -21.31 7.03 0.04
N VAL A 4 -21.17 7.22 -1.28
CA VAL A 4 -22.18 6.78 -2.27
C VAL A 4 -22.37 5.27 -2.28
N PHE A 5 -21.31 4.52 -2.00
CA PHE A 5 -21.40 3.07 -1.87
C PHE A 5 -22.19 2.66 -0.62
N SER A 6 -22.03 3.37 0.49
CA SER A 6 -22.85 3.17 1.70
C SER A 6 -24.34 3.40 1.44
N GLU A 7 -24.70 4.35 0.57
CA GLU A 7 -26.09 4.50 0.12
C GLU A 7 -26.52 3.35 -0.79
N ALA A 8 -25.66 2.93 -1.72
CA ALA A 8 -25.96 1.85 -2.65
C ALA A 8 -26.34 0.56 -1.92
N ILE A 9 -25.52 0.09 -0.97
CA ILE A 9 -25.78 -1.15 -0.20
C ILE A 9 -27.06 -1.08 0.66
N ASN A 10 -27.50 0.12 1.03
CA ASN A 10 -28.70 0.33 1.84
C ASN A 10 -29.96 0.63 1.01
N SER A 11 -29.83 0.76 -0.31
CA SER A 11 -30.93 1.03 -1.23
C SER A 11 -31.59 -0.25 -1.75
N THR A 12 -32.85 -0.15 -2.16
CA THR A 12 -33.56 -1.25 -2.83
C THR A 12 -32.82 -1.70 -4.09
N ALA A 13 -32.31 -0.75 -4.87
CA ALA A 13 -31.59 -1.04 -6.11
C ALA A 13 -30.29 -1.82 -5.86
N GLY A 14 -29.49 -1.41 -4.86
CA GLY A 14 -28.28 -2.13 -4.48
C GLY A 14 -28.55 -3.50 -3.87
N ARG A 15 -29.60 -3.65 -3.04
CA ARG A 15 -30.01 -4.98 -2.53
C ARG A 15 -30.46 -5.92 -3.64
N LEU A 16 -31.17 -5.42 -4.65
CA LEU A 16 -31.52 -6.21 -5.83
C LEU A 16 -30.26 -6.62 -6.61
N ALA A 17 -29.33 -5.70 -6.82
CA ALA A 17 -28.05 -6.00 -7.44
C ALA A 17 -27.29 -7.07 -6.65
N GLU A 18 -27.18 -6.93 -5.34
CA GLU A 18 -26.55 -7.91 -4.45
C GLU A 18 -27.17 -9.31 -4.59
N ILE A 19 -28.50 -9.43 -4.58
CA ILE A 19 -29.19 -10.71 -4.75
C ILE A 19 -28.88 -11.32 -6.13
N VAL A 20 -28.84 -10.51 -7.18
CA VAL A 20 -28.50 -10.99 -8.53
C VAL A 20 -27.05 -11.45 -8.58
N VAL A 21 -26.10 -10.68 -8.06
CA VAL A 21 -24.67 -11.04 -8.00
C VAL A 21 -24.45 -12.33 -7.21
N LYS A 22 -25.07 -12.47 -6.03
CA LYS A 22 -24.97 -13.68 -5.19
C LYS A 22 -25.52 -14.93 -5.85
N LYS A 23 -26.42 -14.79 -6.83
CA LYS A 23 -27.02 -15.90 -7.57
C LYS A 23 -26.27 -16.24 -8.86
N LEU A 24 -25.20 -15.52 -9.19
CA LEU A 24 -24.41 -15.84 -10.37
C LEU A 24 -23.71 -17.19 -10.18
N PRO A 25 -23.94 -18.15 -11.09
CA PRO A 25 -23.24 -19.43 -11.03
C PRO A 25 -21.74 -19.20 -11.20
N LYS A 26 -20.93 -20.09 -10.62
CA LYS A 26 -19.57 -20.29 -11.10
C LYS A 26 -19.71 -21.06 -12.41
N ASN A 27 -19.80 -20.38 -13.54
CA ASN A 27 -19.98 -21.05 -14.83
C ASN A 27 -18.62 -21.46 -15.41
N ASP A 28 -18.52 -22.72 -15.83
CA ASP A 28 -17.47 -23.28 -16.68
C ASP A 28 -17.94 -23.44 -18.15
N SER A 29 -19.11 -22.89 -18.50
CA SER A 29 -19.73 -22.99 -19.83
C SER A 29 -19.37 -21.81 -20.74
N GLU A 30 -19.39 -22.02 -22.07
CA GLU A 30 -19.17 -20.97 -23.08
C GLU A 30 -20.15 -19.78 -22.95
N ASP A 31 -21.40 -20.04 -22.50
CA ASP A 31 -22.34 -19.00 -22.13
C ASP A 31 -22.12 -18.53 -20.69
N GLU A 32 -21.41 -17.41 -20.54
CA GLU A 32 -21.10 -16.76 -19.27
C GLU A 32 -22.33 -16.47 -18.38
N LEU A 33 -23.46 -16.11 -19.00
CA LEU A 33 -24.70 -15.73 -18.33
C LEU A 33 -25.89 -16.33 -19.06
N SER A 34 -26.81 -16.95 -18.32
CA SER A 34 -28.13 -17.29 -18.86
C SER A 34 -28.90 -16.03 -19.24
N ASP A 35 -29.77 -16.11 -20.25
CA ASP A 35 -30.56 -14.97 -20.74
C ASP A 35 -31.33 -14.27 -19.61
N GLY A 36 -31.89 -15.05 -18.69
CA GLY A 36 -32.60 -14.51 -17.53
C GLY A 36 -31.72 -13.73 -16.56
N MET A 37 -30.46 -14.14 -16.36
CA MET A 37 -29.50 -13.39 -15.53
C MET A 37 -28.97 -12.15 -16.25
N ARG A 38 -28.64 -12.29 -17.53
CA ARG A 38 -28.22 -11.18 -18.38
C ARG A 38 -29.27 -10.07 -18.40
N GLY A 39 -30.54 -10.42 -18.65
CA GLY A 39 -31.63 -9.44 -18.67
C GLY A 39 -31.82 -8.71 -17.33
N ARG A 40 -31.63 -9.39 -16.19
CA ARG A 40 -31.72 -8.75 -14.86
C ARG A 40 -30.55 -7.79 -14.62
N LEU A 41 -29.34 -8.18 -15.00
CA LEU A 41 -28.17 -7.32 -14.87
C LEU A 41 -28.25 -6.10 -15.79
N ASP A 42 -28.71 -6.28 -17.03
CA ASP A 42 -28.92 -5.19 -17.99
C ASP A 42 -29.98 -4.21 -17.46
N GLN A 43 -31.10 -4.69 -16.92
CA GLN A 43 -32.11 -3.83 -16.28
C GLN A 43 -31.54 -3.00 -15.12
N LEU A 44 -30.63 -3.55 -14.32
CA LEU A 44 -30.01 -2.84 -13.21
C LEU A 44 -29.01 -1.78 -13.71
N VAL A 45 -28.16 -2.12 -14.67
CA VAL A 45 -27.14 -1.21 -15.21
C VAL A 45 -27.78 -0.07 -16.02
N ASP A 46 -28.73 -0.40 -16.88
CA ASP A 46 -29.36 0.54 -17.82
C ASP A 46 -30.51 1.34 -17.16
N ALA A 47 -30.85 1.06 -15.90
CA ALA A 47 -31.88 1.81 -15.18
C ALA A 47 -31.56 3.32 -15.14
N PRO A 48 -32.54 4.20 -15.42
CA PRO A 48 -32.34 5.63 -15.37
C PRO A 48 -32.36 6.17 -13.93
N GLY A 49 -31.83 7.38 -13.77
CA GLY A 49 -31.94 8.15 -12.54
C GLY A 49 -31.16 7.56 -11.35
N ARG A 50 -31.57 7.96 -10.14
CA ARG A 50 -30.89 7.59 -8.89
C ARG A 50 -30.81 6.08 -8.64
N PRO A 51 -31.88 5.28 -8.84
CA PRO A 51 -31.82 3.83 -8.61
C PRO A 51 -30.78 3.13 -9.48
N GLY A 52 -30.70 3.46 -10.77
CA GLY A 52 -29.69 2.88 -11.65
C GLY A 52 -28.27 3.31 -11.32
N LYS A 53 -28.07 4.58 -10.93
CA LYS A 53 -26.77 5.04 -10.42
C LYS A 53 -26.30 4.21 -9.21
N LEU A 54 -27.19 3.96 -8.24
CA LEU A 54 -26.86 3.16 -7.07
C LEU A 54 -26.60 1.68 -7.42
N ALA A 55 -27.34 1.12 -8.38
CA ALA A 55 -27.08 -0.23 -8.89
C ALA A 55 -25.71 -0.33 -9.57
N ARG A 56 -25.36 0.61 -10.46
CA ARG A 56 -24.05 0.69 -11.12
C ARG A 56 -22.91 0.86 -10.11
N THR A 57 -23.11 1.70 -9.09
CA THR A 57 -22.15 1.89 -7.99
C THR A 57 -21.90 0.57 -7.25
N PHE A 58 -22.94 -0.19 -6.93
CA PHE A 58 -22.80 -1.51 -6.30
C PHE A 58 -22.04 -2.49 -7.21
N LEU A 59 -22.42 -2.57 -8.49
CA LEU A 59 -21.78 -3.47 -9.45
C LEU A 59 -20.31 -3.11 -9.70
N ALA A 60 -19.94 -1.84 -9.60
CA ALA A 60 -18.55 -1.39 -9.69
C ALA A 60 -17.69 -1.90 -8.51
N ALA A 61 -18.24 -1.99 -7.30
CA ALA A 61 -17.54 -2.63 -6.18
C ALA A 61 -17.39 -4.14 -6.36
N GLU A 62 -18.33 -4.79 -7.04
CA GLU A 62 -18.31 -6.24 -7.31
C GLU A 62 -17.59 -6.63 -8.61
N VAL A 63 -16.97 -5.67 -9.31
CA VAL A 63 -16.43 -5.90 -10.67
C VAL A 63 -15.41 -7.04 -10.75
N SER A 64 -14.59 -7.26 -9.71
CA SER A 64 -13.66 -8.41 -9.68
C SER A 64 -14.39 -9.75 -9.70
N TYR A 65 -15.43 -9.87 -8.87
CA TYR A 65 -16.25 -11.09 -8.77
C TYR A 65 -17.07 -11.33 -10.04
N LEU A 66 -17.59 -10.25 -10.63
CA LEU A 66 -18.34 -10.27 -11.88
C LEU A 66 -17.46 -10.68 -13.05
N PHE A 67 -16.23 -10.15 -13.14
CA PHE A 67 -15.34 -10.42 -14.26
C PHE A 67 -14.91 -11.89 -14.33
N GLU A 68 -14.83 -12.59 -13.20
CA GLU A 68 -14.55 -14.03 -13.16
C GLU A 68 -15.69 -14.89 -13.71
N ARG A 69 -16.92 -14.36 -13.78
CA ARG A 69 -18.13 -15.12 -14.17
C ARG A 69 -18.69 -14.68 -15.50
N ALA A 70 -18.55 -13.41 -15.83
CA ALA A 70 -19.09 -12.81 -17.04
C ALA A 70 -18.16 -11.74 -17.64
N PRO A 71 -16.92 -12.12 -18.01
CA PRO A 71 -15.92 -11.15 -18.48
C PRO A 71 -16.41 -10.36 -19.69
N GLU A 72 -17.06 -10.98 -20.68
CA GLU A 72 -17.55 -10.27 -21.86
C GLU A 72 -18.70 -9.32 -21.54
N TRP A 73 -19.60 -9.69 -20.61
CA TRP A 73 -20.63 -8.75 -20.14
C TRP A 73 -20.02 -7.58 -19.36
N VAL A 74 -19.07 -7.84 -18.46
CA VAL A 74 -18.38 -6.81 -17.67
C VAL A 74 -17.63 -5.84 -18.57
N LYS A 75 -16.88 -6.34 -19.57
CA LYS A 75 -16.19 -5.54 -20.58
C LYS A 75 -17.13 -4.54 -21.27
N ARG A 76 -18.35 -4.97 -21.61
CA ARG A 76 -19.34 -4.13 -22.31
C ARG A 76 -20.08 -3.16 -21.39
N LYS A 77 -20.45 -3.58 -20.18
CA LYS A 77 -21.43 -2.86 -19.35
C LYS A 77 -20.84 -2.16 -18.14
N ILE A 78 -19.74 -2.67 -17.57
CA ILE A 78 -19.19 -2.18 -16.30
C ILE A 78 -17.85 -1.48 -16.50
N ILE A 79 -16.94 -2.00 -17.33
CA ILE A 79 -15.65 -1.34 -17.61
C ILE A 79 -15.81 0.12 -18.09
N PRO A 80 -16.77 0.46 -18.97
CA PRO A 80 -16.95 1.85 -19.41
C PRO A 80 -17.30 2.81 -18.27
N LEU A 81 -17.82 2.31 -17.14
CA LEU A 81 -18.14 3.14 -15.99
C LEU A 81 -16.88 3.71 -15.33
N PHE A 82 -15.73 3.05 -15.46
CA PHE A 82 -14.46 3.49 -14.86
C PHE A 82 -13.72 4.53 -15.70
N ASP A 83 -14.08 4.73 -16.96
CA ASP A 83 -13.48 5.77 -17.79
C ASP A 83 -13.89 7.15 -17.27
N TRP A 84 -12.94 8.08 -17.14
CA TRP A 84 -13.21 9.42 -16.60
C TRP A 84 -14.10 10.28 -17.51
N SER A 85 -14.36 9.88 -18.76
CA SER A 85 -15.40 10.49 -19.60
C SER A 85 -16.81 10.09 -19.19
N SER A 86 -16.97 9.03 -18.39
CA SER A 86 -18.27 8.56 -17.90
C SER A 86 -18.76 9.44 -16.73
N PRO A 87 -20.05 9.83 -16.71
CA PRO A 87 -20.63 10.54 -15.58
C PRO A 87 -20.67 9.69 -14.29
N ASP A 88 -20.53 8.37 -14.40
CA ASP A 88 -20.53 7.45 -13.24
C ASP A 88 -19.11 7.19 -12.68
N SER A 89 -18.05 7.71 -13.31
CA SER A 89 -16.65 7.34 -13.00
C SER A 89 -16.25 7.61 -11.55
N SER A 90 -16.61 8.78 -11.03
CA SER A 90 -16.31 9.12 -9.64
C SER A 90 -16.95 8.13 -8.66
N ASP A 91 -18.20 7.72 -8.89
CA ASP A 91 -18.89 6.77 -8.02
C ASP A 91 -18.36 5.34 -8.21
N ALA A 92 -18.01 4.97 -9.44
CA ALA A 92 -17.41 3.68 -9.74
C ALA A 92 -16.06 3.51 -9.02
N TRP A 93 -15.17 4.51 -9.07
CA TRP A 93 -13.90 4.49 -8.36
C TRP A 93 -14.09 4.57 -6.83
N ALA A 94 -15.01 5.40 -6.34
CA ALA A 94 -15.34 5.44 -4.91
C ALA A 94 -15.84 4.08 -4.38
N ALA A 95 -16.59 3.35 -5.21
CA ALA A 95 -17.05 1.99 -4.89
C ALA A 95 -15.94 0.94 -5.02
N ARG A 96 -15.01 1.11 -5.96
CA ARG A 96 -13.95 0.14 -6.27
C ARG A 96 -13.05 -0.19 -5.09
N LYS A 97 -12.83 0.76 -4.18
CA LYS A 97 -12.02 0.56 -2.97
C LYS A 97 -12.62 -0.51 -2.03
N TYR A 98 -13.93 -0.78 -2.14
CA TYR A 98 -14.63 -1.80 -1.36
C TYR A 98 -14.62 -3.18 -2.02
N SER A 99 -14.01 -3.33 -3.21
CA SER A 99 -13.82 -4.63 -3.82
C SER A 99 -13.00 -5.55 -2.92
N ASN A 100 -13.42 -6.81 -2.80
CA ASN A 100 -12.73 -7.82 -1.99
C ASN A 100 -11.28 -8.06 -2.42
N TYR A 101 -10.95 -7.82 -3.69
CA TYR A 101 -9.61 -7.97 -4.28
C TYR A 101 -9.51 -7.19 -5.61
N ILE A 102 -8.27 -6.96 -6.08
CA ILE A 102 -7.94 -6.18 -7.28
C ILE A 102 -8.52 -6.81 -8.57
N GLY A 103 -8.65 -8.14 -8.60
CA GLY A 103 -9.14 -8.89 -9.75
C GLY A 103 -8.01 -9.46 -10.61
N SER A 104 -8.35 -10.03 -11.77
CA SER A 104 -7.35 -10.64 -12.65
C SER A 104 -6.44 -9.58 -13.32
N PRO A 105 -5.24 -9.98 -13.79
CA PRO A 105 -4.39 -9.15 -14.64
C PRO A 105 -5.09 -8.57 -15.86
N GLU A 106 -5.98 -9.33 -16.49
CA GLU A 106 -6.80 -8.88 -17.61
C GLU A 106 -7.75 -7.75 -17.19
N LEU A 107 -8.50 -7.95 -16.08
CA LEU A 107 -9.38 -6.91 -15.55
C LEU A 107 -8.61 -5.64 -15.21
N PHE A 108 -7.47 -5.76 -14.52
CA PHE A 108 -6.64 -4.60 -14.21
C PHE A 108 -6.14 -3.92 -15.49
N GLY A 109 -5.75 -4.68 -16.51
CA GLY A 109 -5.34 -4.16 -17.81
C GLY A 109 -6.40 -3.27 -18.47
N LEU A 110 -7.67 -3.68 -18.38
CA LEU A 110 -8.81 -2.92 -18.93
C LEU A 110 -9.03 -1.58 -18.22
N VAL A 111 -8.78 -1.49 -16.91
CA VAL A 111 -8.96 -0.27 -16.12
C VAL A 111 -7.67 0.47 -15.78
N LYS A 112 -6.50 0.00 -16.25
CA LYS A 112 -5.19 0.52 -15.84
C LYS A 112 -5.04 2.00 -16.11
N LYS A 113 -5.43 2.44 -17.31
CA LYS A 113 -5.29 3.84 -17.71
C LYS A 113 -6.10 4.76 -16.77
N PRO A 114 -7.43 4.60 -16.61
CA PRO A 114 -8.18 5.43 -15.68
C PRO A 114 -7.74 5.26 -14.22
N PHE A 115 -7.26 4.07 -13.82
CA PHE A 115 -6.66 3.85 -12.50
C PHE A 115 -5.43 4.74 -12.25
N LEU A 116 -4.48 4.79 -13.19
CA LEU A 116 -3.28 5.63 -13.04
C LEU A 116 -3.62 7.12 -13.09
N GLU A 117 -4.71 7.50 -13.76
CA GLU A 117 -5.20 8.88 -13.82
C GLU A 117 -5.71 9.37 -12.45
N ILE A 118 -6.20 8.49 -11.55
CA ILE A 118 -6.60 8.83 -10.16
C ILE A 118 -5.55 9.70 -9.48
N PHE A 119 -4.27 9.33 -9.60
CA PHE A 119 -3.16 9.97 -8.89
C PHE A 119 -2.80 11.37 -9.40
N SER A 120 -3.46 11.84 -10.47
CA SER A 120 -3.30 13.20 -11.00
C SER A 120 -4.53 14.07 -10.72
N ARG A 121 -5.55 13.53 -10.04
CA ARG A 121 -6.82 14.19 -9.78
C ARG A 121 -6.85 14.81 -8.39
N ASN A 122 -7.48 15.98 -8.30
CA ASN A 122 -7.61 16.76 -7.05
C ASN A 122 -8.94 16.54 -6.34
N ASP A 123 -9.89 15.85 -6.97
CA ASP A 123 -11.24 15.56 -6.45
C ASP A 123 -11.34 14.20 -5.76
N ILE A 124 -10.23 13.46 -5.67
CA ILE A 124 -10.18 12.15 -5.02
C ILE A 124 -9.90 12.34 -3.52
N PRO A 125 -10.73 11.78 -2.62
CA PRO A 125 -10.47 11.82 -1.19
C PRO A 125 -9.12 11.20 -0.82
N SER A 126 -8.43 11.75 0.18
CA SER A 126 -7.11 11.25 0.59
C SER A 126 -7.13 9.79 1.05
N GLU A 127 -8.22 9.33 1.66
CA GLU A 127 -8.38 7.92 2.07
C GLU A 127 -8.39 6.98 0.87
N ASP A 128 -9.08 7.37 -0.20
CA ASP A 128 -9.22 6.58 -1.43
C ASP A 128 -7.88 6.55 -2.16
N MET A 129 -7.18 7.69 -2.20
CA MET A 129 -5.81 7.79 -2.72
C MET A 129 -4.85 6.86 -1.98
N ARG A 130 -4.96 6.77 -0.65
CA ARG A 130 -4.17 5.85 0.18
C ARG A 130 -4.45 4.38 -0.17
N THR A 131 -5.71 4.01 -0.40
CA THR A 131 -6.07 2.63 -0.82
C THR A 131 -5.51 2.30 -2.20
N PHE A 132 -5.60 3.21 -3.17
CA PHE A 132 -5.09 2.95 -4.51
C PHE A 132 -3.55 2.94 -4.56
N ALA A 133 -2.88 3.72 -3.71
CA ALA A 133 -1.42 3.65 -3.55
C ALA A 133 -0.96 2.31 -2.97
N ASP A 134 -1.73 1.77 -2.01
CA ASP A 134 -1.53 0.43 -1.48
C ASP A 134 -1.68 -0.64 -2.58
N TRP A 135 -2.66 -0.50 -3.47
CA TRP A 135 -2.86 -1.40 -4.62
C TRP A 135 -1.68 -1.40 -5.59
N LEU A 136 -1.05 -0.26 -5.88
CA LEU A 136 0.16 -0.20 -6.71
C LEU A 136 1.24 -1.15 -6.17
N CYS A 137 1.46 -1.13 -4.85
CA CYS A 137 2.46 -1.97 -4.20
C CYS A 137 2.04 -3.43 -4.16
N ALA A 138 0.78 -3.71 -3.81
CA ALA A 138 0.24 -5.06 -3.79
C ALA A 138 0.34 -5.75 -5.16
N ILE A 139 0.09 -5.01 -6.25
CA ILE A 139 0.23 -5.51 -7.62
C ILE A 139 1.68 -5.88 -7.94
N LEU A 140 2.63 -4.99 -7.60
CA LEU A 140 4.05 -5.24 -7.90
C LEU A 140 4.62 -6.39 -7.06
N ILE A 141 4.24 -6.50 -5.80
CA ILE A 141 4.56 -7.65 -4.94
C ILE A 141 3.98 -8.94 -5.55
N ALA A 142 2.70 -8.94 -5.92
CA ALA A 142 2.07 -10.09 -6.56
C ALA A 142 2.75 -10.48 -7.89
N ASN A 143 3.31 -9.50 -8.60
CA ASN A 143 4.08 -9.72 -9.82
C ASN A 143 5.46 -10.35 -9.57
N GLU A 144 6.06 -10.19 -8.39
CA GLU A 144 7.32 -10.88 -8.04
C GLU A 144 7.09 -12.34 -7.64
N HIS A 145 5.88 -12.67 -7.17
CA HIS A 145 5.46 -14.06 -6.91
C HIS A 145 5.02 -14.83 -8.17
N ARG A 146 4.98 -14.18 -9.34
CA ARG A 146 4.39 -14.73 -10.58
C ARG A 146 5.37 -14.68 -11.75
N THR A 147 5.55 -15.81 -12.41
CA THR A 147 6.28 -15.91 -13.69
C THR A 147 5.39 -15.60 -14.89
N GLU A 148 4.13 -16.03 -14.85
CA GLU A 148 3.13 -15.86 -15.89
C GLU A 148 1.92 -15.09 -15.38
N ASN A 149 1.09 -14.57 -16.30
CA ASN A 149 -0.12 -13.81 -15.98
C ASN A 149 0.16 -12.70 -14.93
N ARG A 150 1.20 -11.90 -15.21
CA ARG A 150 1.58 -10.73 -14.42
C ARG A 150 0.63 -9.58 -14.73
N TYR A 151 0.28 -8.80 -13.72
CA TYR A 151 -0.45 -7.55 -13.91
C TYR A 151 0.33 -6.60 -14.82
N PRO A 152 -0.33 -5.93 -15.78
CA PRO A 152 0.32 -5.04 -16.74
C PRO A 152 0.70 -3.67 -16.15
N LEU A 153 1.24 -3.64 -14.92
CA LEU A 153 1.74 -2.44 -14.23
C LEU A 153 3.28 -2.41 -14.24
N LYS A 154 3.87 -1.37 -14.82
CA LYS A 154 5.31 -1.14 -14.75
C LYS A 154 5.68 -0.40 -13.47
N ALA A 155 6.85 -0.71 -12.90
CA ALA A 155 7.35 0.01 -11.73
C ALA A 155 7.52 1.52 -11.97
N SER A 156 7.86 1.93 -13.19
CA SER A 156 7.93 3.36 -13.56
C SER A 156 6.57 4.06 -13.57
N GLU A 157 5.51 3.36 -13.96
CA GLU A 157 4.12 3.86 -13.88
C GLU A 157 3.70 4.03 -12.41
N ALA A 158 4.00 3.04 -11.57
CA ALA A 158 3.73 3.10 -10.13
C ALA A 158 4.52 4.22 -9.44
N ARG A 159 5.82 4.35 -9.72
CA ARG A 159 6.65 5.45 -9.22
C ARG A 159 6.09 6.81 -9.61
N ALA A 160 5.69 6.98 -10.88
CA ALA A 160 5.11 8.23 -11.37
C ALA A 160 3.78 8.56 -10.67
N ALA A 161 2.93 7.55 -10.44
CA ALA A 161 1.69 7.69 -9.69
C ALA A 161 1.94 8.12 -8.23
N LEU A 162 2.82 7.44 -7.51
CA LEU A 162 3.19 7.79 -6.13
C LEU A 162 3.80 9.20 -6.04
N ARG A 163 4.64 9.58 -7.01
CA ARG A 163 5.23 10.92 -7.06
C ARG A 163 4.17 12.02 -7.20
N ARG A 164 3.13 11.80 -8.02
CA ARG A 164 2.04 12.77 -8.21
C ARG A 164 1.11 12.87 -7.01
N ALA A 165 0.86 11.76 -6.34
CA ALA A 165 -0.08 11.70 -5.22
C ALA A 165 0.49 12.25 -3.90
N GLY A 166 1.80 12.49 -3.83
CA GLY A 166 2.44 13.18 -2.72
C GLY A 166 2.81 12.26 -1.54
N SER A 167 3.35 12.89 -0.51
CA SER A 167 3.99 12.21 0.65
C SER A 167 3.05 11.30 1.45
N GLU A 168 1.76 11.60 1.53
CA GLU A 168 0.80 10.79 2.29
C GLU A 168 0.66 9.36 1.73
N THR A 169 0.74 9.22 0.41
CA THR A 169 0.59 7.90 -0.24
C THR A 169 1.80 7.00 -0.06
N LEU A 170 2.99 7.57 0.17
CA LEU A 170 4.21 6.79 0.45
C LEU A 170 4.11 6.02 1.76
N SER A 171 3.36 6.53 2.75
CA SER A 171 3.09 5.79 3.98
C SER A 171 2.26 4.53 3.71
N SER A 172 1.25 4.60 2.85
CA SER A 172 0.48 3.42 2.43
C SER A 172 1.34 2.42 1.66
N ALA A 173 2.14 2.89 0.72
CA ALA A 173 3.07 2.06 -0.04
C ALA A 173 4.08 1.35 0.89
N GLY A 174 4.69 2.09 1.81
CA GLY A 174 5.62 1.55 2.80
C GLY A 174 4.95 0.58 3.76
N HIS A 175 3.70 0.83 4.16
CA HIS A 175 2.94 -0.08 4.99
C HIS A 175 2.71 -1.43 4.31
N ARG A 176 2.35 -1.44 3.03
CA ARG A 176 2.17 -2.68 2.26
C ARG A 176 3.46 -3.50 2.19
N LEU A 177 4.59 -2.84 1.95
CA LEU A 177 5.91 -3.49 1.94
C LEU A 177 6.31 -4.03 3.33
N ALA A 178 5.98 -3.30 4.40
CA ALA A 178 6.21 -3.77 5.77
C ALA A 178 5.36 -5.02 6.06
N MET A 179 4.08 -5.02 5.67
CA MET A 179 3.20 -6.19 5.85
C MET A 179 3.72 -7.42 5.11
N GLU A 180 4.25 -7.26 3.89
CA GLU A 180 4.85 -8.37 3.14
C GLU A 180 6.06 -8.97 3.88
N MET A 181 6.95 -8.12 4.42
CA MET A 181 8.08 -8.60 5.22
C MET A 181 7.67 -9.23 6.55
N GLU A 182 6.66 -8.68 7.22
CA GLU A 182 6.14 -9.20 8.48
C GLU A 182 5.45 -10.56 8.31
N GLY A 183 4.78 -10.75 7.17
CA GLY A 183 4.11 -12.01 6.82
C GLY A 183 5.06 -13.15 6.47
N ALA A 184 6.30 -12.85 6.06
CA ALA A 184 7.31 -13.85 5.76
C ALA A 184 7.79 -14.57 7.03
N LYS A 185 7.92 -15.90 6.96
CA LYS A 185 8.52 -16.69 8.06
C LYS A 185 9.97 -16.32 8.26
N SER A 186 10.50 -16.51 9.47
CA SER A 186 11.87 -16.13 9.84
C SER A 186 12.92 -16.64 8.85
N GLU A 187 12.82 -17.89 8.42
CA GLU A 187 13.71 -18.53 7.45
C GLU A 187 13.58 -18.00 6.01
N GLU A 188 12.45 -17.37 5.68
CA GLU A 188 12.15 -16.83 4.35
C GLU A 188 12.44 -15.34 4.24
N LYS A 189 12.67 -14.62 5.35
CA LYS A 189 12.84 -13.15 5.36
C LYS A 189 13.96 -12.66 4.45
N VAL A 190 15.09 -13.36 4.42
CA VAL A 190 16.21 -13.02 3.54
C VAL A 190 15.81 -13.15 2.08
N ASN A 191 15.13 -14.23 1.72
CA ASN A 191 14.66 -14.43 0.35
C ASN A 191 13.59 -13.39 -0.01
N CYS A 192 12.61 -13.16 0.87
CA CYS A 192 11.55 -12.17 0.68
C CYS A 192 12.12 -10.76 0.42
N TRP A 193 13.11 -10.34 1.20
CA TRP A 193 13.77 -9.06 0.95
C TRP A 193 14.46 -9.02 -0.41
N ARG A 194 15.27 -10.03 -0.74
CA ARG A 194 16.10 -10.04 -1.95
C ARG A 194 15.31 -10.17 -3.25
N THR A 195 14.20 -10.91 -3.23
CA THR A 195 13.43 -11.23 -4.45
C THR A 195 12.16 -10.41 -4.61
N ILE A 196 11.59 -9.88 -3.52
CA ILE A 196 10.29 -9.19 -3.56
C ILE A 196 10.41 -7.76 -3.05
N VAL A 197 10.61 -7.57 -1.74
CA VAL A 197 10.43 -6.25 -1.11
C VAL A 197 11.53 -5.28 -1.50
N GLY A 198 12.79 -5.71 -1.46
CA GLY A 198 13.94 -4.88 -1.86
C GLY A 198 13.86 -4.42 -3.32
N PRO A 199 13.64 -5.33 -4.29
CA PRO A 199 13.42 -4.96 -5.70
C PRO A 199 12.25 -4.00 -5.91
N VAL A 200 11.08 -4.29 -5.32
CA VAL A 200 9.89 -3.43 -5.45
C VAL A 200 10.17 -2.05 -4.86
N LEU A 201 10.68 -1.96 -3.63
CA LEU A 201 11.02 -0.70 -2.97
C LEU A 201 11.98 0.14 -3.82
N LYS A 202 13.09 -0.46 -4.28
CA LYS A 202 14.08 0.22 -5.13
C LYS A 202 13.44 0.72 -6.43
N ALA A 203 12.50 -0.03 -7.00
CA ALA A 203 11.87 0.29 -8.27
C ALA A 203 10.79 1.39 -8.15
N ILE A 204 10.12 1.55 -7.01
CA ILE A 204 8.99 2.48 -6.90
C ILE A 204 9.22 3.68 -5.98
N TRP A 205 10.10 3.59 -4.98
CA TRP A 205 10.24 4.65 -4.00
C TRP A 205 10.81 5.93 -4.64
N PRO A 206 10.13 7.09 -4.56
CA PRO A 206 10.66 8.34 -5.08
C PRO A 206 11.92 8.77 -4.31
N LEU A 207 12.89 9.35 -5.03
CA LEU A 207 14.11 9.91 -4.42
C LEU A 207 13.97 11.39 -4.06
N ASP A 208 12.86 12.01 -4.44
CA ASP A 208 12.60 13.42 -4.19
C ASP A 208 12.48 13.70 -2.70
N VAL A 209 13.35 14.59 -2.22
CA VAL A 209 13.45 14.93 -0.78
C VAL A 209 12.12 15.42 -0.23
N GLU A 210 11.39 16.22 -1.02
CA GLU A 210 10.11 16.85 -0.65
C GLU A 210 8.98 15.85 -0.42
N LEU A 211 9.09 14.64 -0.96
CA LEU A 211 8.08 13.59 -0.78
C LEU A 211 8.33 12.75 0.47
N GLN A 212 9.56 12.77 1.00
CA GLN A 212 9.88 12.01 2.21
C GLN A 212 9.32 12.74 3.43
N SER A 213 8.52 12.03 4.23
CA SER A 213 7.86 12.55 5.42
C SER A 213 8.20 11.72 6.66
N HIS A 214 7.85 12.24 7.84
CA HIS A 214 7.89 11.46 9.08
C HIS A 214 7.10 10.14 8.94
N ALA A 215 5.90 10.20 8.35
CA ALA A 215 5.05 9.03 8.18
C ALA A 215 5.68 7.98 7.25
N SER A 216 6.30 8.40 6.13
CA SER A 216 6.99 7.47 5.24
C SER A 216 8.25 6.88 5.90
N THR A 217 8.99 7.68 6.68
CA THR A 217 10.14 7.22 7.46
C THR A 217 9.73 6.16 8.49
N PHE A 218 8.65 6.39 9.24
CA PHE A 218 8.16 5.41 10.21
C PHE A 218 7.89 4.05 9.53
N LYS A 219 7.30 4.05 8.33
CA LYS A 219 7.03 2.83 7.58
C LYS A 219 8.30 2.16 7.03
N LEU A 220 9.27 2.94 6.55
CA LEU A 220 10.60 2.42 6.17
C LEU A 220 11.30 1.72 7.36
N VAL A 221 11.17 2.27 8.57
CA VAL A 221 11.70 1.63 9.79
C VAL A 221 10.95 0.35 10.14
N GLN A 222 9.63 0.28 9.93
CA GLN A 222 8.88 -0.97 10.11
C GLN A 222 9.35 -2.06 9.13
N ILE A 223 9.66 -1.71 7.87
CA ILE A 223 10.25 -2.65 6.91
C ILE A 223 11.58 -3.19 7.46
N LEU A 224 12.50 -2.32 7.92
CA LEU A 224 13.78 -2.72 8.50
C LEU A 224 13.63 -3.62 9.73
N LYS A 225 12.68 -3.31 10.62
CA LYS A 225 12.40 -4.15 11.79
C LYS A 225 11.92 -5.55 11.37
N ALA A 226 11.20 -5.65 10.26
CA ALA A 226 10.66 -6.89 9.76
C ALA A 226 11.67 -7.76 9.01
N THR A 227 12.84 -7.25 8.60
CA THR A 227 13.77 -7.98 7.70
C THR A 227 14.53 -9.13 8.33
N GLY A 228 14.62 -9.22 9.66
CA GLY A 228 15.42 -10.26 10.33
C GLY A 228 16.87 -10.24 9.81
N ASP A 229 17.43 -11.39 9.44
CA ASP A 229 18.82 -11.52 9.00
C ASP A 229 19.15 -10.73 7.70
N ALA A 230 18.14 -10.26 6.95
CA ALA A 230 18.34 -9.34 5.83
C ALA A 230 18.52 -7.87 6.26
N PHE A 231 18.52 -7.56 7.57
CA PHE A 231 18.69 -6.20 8.05
C PHE A 231 19.94 -5.48 7.53
N PRO A 232 21.15 -6.09 7.49
CA PRO A 232 22.34 -5.37 7.03
C PRO A 232 22.22 -4.87 5.58
N GLU A 233 21.71 -5.72 4.69
CA GLU A 233 21.49 -5.38 3.28
C GLU A 233 20.29 -4.45 3.07
N ALA A 234 19.26 -4.58 3.90
CA ALA A 234 18.09 -3.70 3.84
C ALA A 234 18.42 -2.29 4.32
N ALA A 235 19.27 -2.17 5.34
CA ALA A 235 19.74 -0.90 5.88
C ALA A 235 20.48 -0.08 4.82
N ASP A 236 21.29 -0.71 3.96
CA ASP A 236 21.99 -0.02 2.87
C ASP A 236 21.04 0.64 1.86
N LEU A 237 19.88 0.03 1.61
CA LEU A 237 18.87 0.59 0.71
C LEU A 237 18.00 1.65 1.41
N ILE A 238 17.61 1.41 2.66
CA ILE A 238 16.58 2.21 3.34
C ILE A 238 17.15 3.43 4.05
N ILE A 239 18.31 3.34 4.73
CA ILE A 239 18.86 4.46 5.51
C ILE A 239 19.03 5.74 4.66
N PRO A 240 19.50 5.69 3.40
CA PRO A 240 19.58 6.89 2.56
C PRO A 240 18.24 7.57 2.27
N LEU A 241 17.12 6.85 2.43
CA LEU A 241 15.76 7.34 2.19
C LEU A 241 15.11 7.94 3.44
N ILE A 242 15.71 7.72 4.62
CA ILE A 242 15.19 8.19 5.91
C ILE A 242 15.32 9.70 6.02
N ARG A 243 14.28 10.31 6.59
CA ARG A 243 14.33 11.68 7.08
C ARG A 243 14.28 11.72 8.60
N PRO A 244 14.91 12.72 9.23
CA PRO A 244 14.80 12.91 10.66
C PRO A 244 13.35 12.91 11.12
N ASP A 245 13.12 12.31 12.29
CA ASP A 245 11.84 12.25 12.96
C ASP A 245 11.34 13.67 13.28
N ASP A 246 10.02 13.84 13.32
CA ASP A 246 9.46 15.03 13.96
C ASP A 246 9.74 14.89 15.45
N THR A 247 10.54 15.82 15.98
CA THR A 247 10.90 15.95 17.39
C THR A 247 9.71 15.94 18.36
N ARG A 248 8.46 16.09 17.87
CA ARG A 248 7.24 16.04 18.71
C ARG A 248 6.59 14.67 18.84
N SER A 249 6.90 13.72 17.96
CA SER A 249 6.22 12.41 17.94
C SER A 249 6.99 11.32 18.71
N HIS A 250 8.33 11.32 18.65
CA HIS A 250 9.24 10.33 19.28
C HIS A 250 8.92 8.84 18.99
N THR A 251 7.96 8.54 18.12
CA THR A 251 7.44 7.19 17.89
C THR A 251 8.47 6.30 17.20
N ILE A 252 9.34 6.86 16.33
CA ILE A 252 10.28 6.05 15.55
C ILE A 252 11.40 5.52 16.45
N ILE A 253 12.00 6.37 17.28
CA ILE A 253 13.09 5.96 18.19
C ILE A 253 12.59 4.97 19.23
N TYR A 254 11.41 5.18 19.78
CA TYR A 254 10.78 4.19 20.65
C TYR A 254 10.56 2.85 19.92
N SER A 255 10.04 2.89 18.67
CA SER A 255 9.90 1.66 17.88
C SER A 255 11.24 0.96 17.64
N ILE A 256 12.34 1.70 17.47
CA ILE A 256 13.69 1.16 17.31
C ILE A 256 14.19 0.57 18.64
N SER A 257 13.90 1.20 19.79
CA SER A 257 14.29 0.67 21.09
C SER A 257 13.61 -0.67 21.43
N GLU A 258 12.43 -0.94 20.84
CA GLU A 258 11.71 -2.21 21.01
C GLU A 258 12.14 -3.32 20.03
N ILE A 259 13.08 -3.05 19.12
CA ILE A 259 13.66 -4.09 18.25
C ILE A 259 14.42 -5.13 19.09
N SER A 260 14.39 -6.39 18.68
CA SER A 260 15.08 -7.48 19.37
C SER A 260 16.59 -7.29 19.41
N ASP A 261 17.22 -7.73 20.50
CA ASP A 261 18.67 -7.61 20.69
C ASP A 261 19.46 -8.39 19.64
N ALA A 262 18.88 -9.48 19.11
CA ALA A 262 19.44 -10.24 18.00
C ALA A 262 19.64 -9.38 16.74
N LEU A 263 18.70 -8.49 16.42
CA LEU A 263 18.83 -7.61 15.26
C LEU A 263 19.88 -6.51 15.49
N TYR A 264 19.96 -5.97 16.71
CA TYR A 264 21.04 -5.06 17.11
C TYR A 264 22.42 -5.72 16.97
N ALA A 265 22.54 -6.99 17.35
CA ALA A 265 23.78 -7.75 17.23
C ALA A 265 24.14 -8.11 15.77
N SER A 266 23.15 -8.20 14.87
CA SER A 266 23.38 -8.58 13.47
C SER A 266 24.18 -7.54 12.67
N ALA A 267 23.95 -6.25 12.90
CA ALA A 267 24.70 -5.15 12.29
C ALA A 267 24.62 -3.88 13.15
N PRO A 268 25.39 -3.83 14.27
CA PRO A 268 25.32 -2.74 15.23
C PRO A 268 25.74 -1.39 14.62
N GLU A 269 26.69 -1.36 13.68
CA GLU A 269 27.08 -0.15 12.95
C GLU A 269 25.90 0.41 12.15
N LYS A 270 25.18 -0.43 11.42
CA LYS A 270 24.01 -0.03 10.61
C LYS A 270 22.84 0.38 11.49
N MET A 271 22.67 -0.25 12.64
CA MET A 271 21.66 0.17 13.61
C MET A 271 22.00 1.55 14.21
N LEU A 272 23.27 1.82 14.48
CA LEU A 272 23.72 3.16 14.90
C LEU A 272 23.53 4.20 13.77
N ASP A 273 23.76 3.82 12.52
CA ASP A 273 23.47 4.66 11.33
C ASP A 273 21.98 4.99 11.21
N LEU A 274 21.12 3.99 11.41
CA LEU A 274 19.67 4.14 11.42
C LEU A 274 19.21 5.12 12.51
N ILE A 275 19.66 4.91 13.75
CA ILE A 275 19.34 5.81 14.87
C ILE A 275 19.82 7.23 14.56
N ALA A 276 21.03 7.40 14.03
CA ALA A 276 21.55 8.71 13.66
C ALA A 276 20.71 9.40 12.58
N ALA A 277 20.28 8.65 11.55
CA ALA A 277 19.45 9.17 10.46
C ALA A 277 18.07 9.61 10.94
N VAL A 278 17.46 8.85 11.86
CA VAL A 278 16.14 9.17 12.44
C VAL A 278 16.25 10.32 13.43
N VAL A 279 17.28 10.40 14.28
CA VAL A 279 17.43 11.49 15.25
C VAL A 279 17.75 12.83 14.59
N GLY A 280 18.60 12.82 13.54
CA GLY A 280 18.99 14.03 12.83
C GLY A 280 19.63 15.10 13.73
N GLU A 281 19.06 16.30 13.73
CA GLU A 281 19.52 17.48 14.47
C GLU A 281 18.58 17.84 15.65
N ALA A 282 18.08 16.83 16.35
CA ALA A 282 17.29 17.02 17.56
C ALA A 282 18.06 17.82 18.64
N SER A 283 17.32 18.43 19.55
CA SER A 283 17.89 19.18 20.68
C SER A 283 18.46 18.23 21.74
N ALA A 284 19.43 18.72 22.52
CA ALA A 284 20.01 17.94 23.60
C ALA A 284 18.93 17.53 24.62
N GLY A 285 18.97 16.28 25.07
CA GLY A 285 18.01 15.74 26.04
C GLY A 285 16.56 15.66 25.56
N SER A 286 16.28 15.80 24.25
CA SER A 286 14.91 15.86 23.76
C SER A 286 14.39 14.55 23.19
N VAL A 287 15.22 13.52 23.01
CA VAL A 287 14.79 12.29 22.31
C VAL A 287 14.48 11.17 23.29
N PHE A 288 13.19 10.89 23.46
CA PHE A 288 12.69 9.80 24.30
C PHE A 288 13.12 8.41 23.78
N ALA A 289 13.41 7.48 24.69
CA ALA A 289 13.85 6.10 24.44
C ALA A 289 15.18 5.93 23.67
N LEU A 290 15.87 7.04 23.35
CA LEU A 290 17.19 6.99 22.71
C LEU A 290 18.23 6.33 23.62
N GLY A 291 18.18 6.59 24.93
CA GLY A 291 19.06 5.94 25.91
C GLY A 291 18.93 4.42 25.89
N LYS A 292 17.69 3.91 25.90
CA LYS A 292 17.40 2.47 25.76
C LYS A 292 17.97 1.88 24.46
N ALA A 293 17.80 2.54 23.32
CA ALA A 293 18.35 2.07 22.05
C ALA A 293 19.90 2.07 22.03
N LEU A 294 20.53 3.12 22.54
CA LEU A 294 21.99 3.24 22.62
C LEU A 294 22.61 2.22 23.60
N LYS A 295 21.88 1.83 24.65
CA LYS A 295 22.32 0.79 25.57
C LYS A 295 22.37 -0.59 24.89
N LYS A 296 21.43 -0.88 23.99
CA LYS A 296 21.48 -2.12 23.18
C LYS A 296 22.69 -2.14 22.25
N ILE A 297 23.01 -1.00 21.62
CA ILE A 297 24.24 -0.86 20.82
C ILE A 297 25.49 -1.07 21.68
N GLN A 298 25.53 -0.49 22.89
CA GLN A 298 26.66 -0.67 23.82
C GLN A 298 26.91 -2.15 24.13
N VAL A 299 25.85 -2.92 24.37
CA VAL A 299 25.95 -4.36 24.65
C VAL A 299 26.41 -5.14 23.42
N ALA A 300 25.85 -4.84 22.25
CA ALA A 300 26.17 -5.54 21.00
C ALA A 300 27.58 -5.23 20.46
N ALA A 301 28.05 -3.99 20.60
CA ALA A 301 29.28 -3.49 20.00
C ALA A 301 29.95 -2.38 20.84
N PRO A 302 30.67 -2.74 21.92
CA PRO A 302 31.31 -1.77 22.81
C PRO A 302 32.32 -0.84 22.13
N HIS A 303 32.94 -1.26 21.02
CA HIS A 303 33.89 -0.42 20.28
C HIS A 303 33.24 0.85 19.72
N LEU A 304 31.92 0.82 19.46
CA LEU A 304 31.17 1.97 18.94
C LEU A 304 31.02 3.12 19.93
N LEU A 305 31.20 2.88 21.24
CA LEU A 305 31.16 3.92 22.29
C LEU A 305 32.19 5.03 22.06
N SER A 306 33.34 4.69 21.47
CA SER A 306 34.41 5.63 21.17
C SER A 306 34.14 6.49 19.93
N THR A 307 33.11 6.14 19.13
CA THR A 307 32.82 6.85 17.89
C THR A 307 32.14 8.18 18.18
N ARG A 308 32.49 9.20 17.39
CA ARG A 308 31.87 10.54 17.46
C ARG A 308 30.34 10.47 17.28
N LYS A 309 29.85 9.52 16.48
CA LYS A 309 28.43 9.30 16.21
C LYS A 309 27.67 8.87 17.47
N TYR A 310 28.19 7.86 18.19
CA TYR A 310 27.60 7.39 19.43
C TYR A 310 27.59 8.51 20.48
N GLN A 311 28.73 9.16 20.69
CA GLN A 311 28.86 10.26 21.67
C GLN A 311 27.91 11.42 21.40
N LYS A 312 27.73 11.82 20.12
CA LYS A 312 26.76 12.85 19.75
C LYS A 312 25.33 12.42 20.13
N LEU A 313 24.94 11.20 19.81
CA LEU A 313 23.59 10.68 20.12
C LEU A 313 23.36 10.56 21.63
N SER A 314 24.38 10.19 22.42
CA SER A 314 24.27 10.09 23.88
C SER A 314 23.89 11.43 24.53
N VAL A 315 24.34 12.56 23.97
CA VAL A 315 23.98 13.91 24.47
C VAL A 315 22.52 14.27 24.15
N LEU A 316 21.95 13.68 23.10
CA LEU A 316 20.57 13.93 22.66
C LEU A 316 19.53 13.09 23.42
N ALA A 317 19.96 12.06 24.15
CA ALA A 317 19.08 11.20 24.90
C ALA A 317 18.44 11.95 26.08
N ALA A 318 17.10 11.92 26.14
CA ALA A 318 16.37 12.39 27.31
C ALA A 318 16.64 11.46 28.52
N ALA A 319 16.40 11.97 29.73
CA ALA A 319 16.30 11.10 30.90
C ALA A 319 15.03 10.22 30.73
N ASP A 320 15.19 8.91 30.86
CA ASP A 320 14.10 7.93 30.79
C ASP A 320 13.15 8.02 32.01
#